data_AF-A0A0D6L4A2-F1
#
_entry.id   AF-A0A0D6L4A2-F1
#
_cell.length_a   1.000
_cell.length_b   1.000
_cell.length_c   1.000
_cell.angle_alpha   90.00
_cell.angle_beta   90.00
_cell.angle_gamma   90.00
#
_symmetry.space_group_name_H-M   'P 1'
#
loop_
_entity.id
_entity.type
_entity.pdbx_description
1 polymer ?
#
loop_
_entity_poly.entity_id
_entity_poly.type
_entity_poly.pdbx_seq_one_letter_code
_entity_poly.pdbx_strand_id
1 'polypeptide(L)' 'GPMLNTIEDFWRMVVCEHVAHIVMLCDTVEMGKSKCEQYWPLSQDQKMEVGGIVAVIVSAHLINVQFC' A
#
# COMPACT_ATOMS: atom_id res chain seq x y z
N GLY A 1 -5.75 -6.00 3.46
CA GLY A 1 -4.73 -5.07 3.98
C GLY A 1 -5.40 -4.06 4.89
N PRO A 2 -4.88 -2.83 5.01
CA PRO A 2 -5.48 -1.76 5.82
C PRO A 2 -6.94 -1.50 5.45
N MET A 3 -7.72 -1.08 6.43
CA MET A 3 -9.08 -0.59 6.24
C MET A 3 -9.02 0.92 5.99
N LEU A 4 -10.06 1.50 5.40
CA LEU A 4 -10.09 2.92 5.07
C LEU A 4 -9.77 3.83 6.27
N ASN A 5 -10.29 3.46 7.44
CA ASN A 5 -10.07 4.18 8.70
C ASN A 5 -8.71 3.89 9.38
N THR A 6 -7.90 2.95 8.86
CA THR A 6 -6.59 2.57 9.42
C THR A 6 -5.42 2.79 8.46
N ILE A 7 -5.65 3.45 7.31
CA ILE A 7 -4.58 3.81 6.36
C ILE A 7 -3.55 4.74 7.04
N GLU A 8 -4.00 5.71 7.83
CA GLU A 8 -3.11 6.60 8.58
C GLU A 8 -2.27 5.84 9.60
N ASP A 9 -2.90 4.96 10.38
CA ASP A 9 -2.21 4.12 11.36
C ASP A 9 -1.16 3.23 10.70
N PHE A 10 -1.46 2.68 9.52
CA PHE A 10 -0.52 1.88 8.73
C PHE A 10 0.72 2.69 8.35
N TRP A 11 0.56 3.90 7.80
CA TRP A 11 1.69 4.74 7.43
C TRP A 11 2.48 5.26 8.63
N ARG A 12 1.80 5.56 9.73
CA ARG A 12 2.46 5.91 10.99
C ARG A 12 3.34 4.77 11.48
N MET A 13 2.86 3.54 11.46
CA MET A 13 3.65 2.35 11.80
C MET A 13 4.88 2.19 10.88
N VAL A 14 4.69 2.32 9.56
CA VAL A 14 5.79 2.22 8.58
C VAL A 14 6.91 3.23 8.88
N VAL A 15 6.56 4.47 9.19
CA VAL A 15 7.52 5.52 9.53
C VAL A 15 8.19 5.25 10.88
N CYS A 16 7.42 4.92 11.92
CA CYS A 16 7.94 4.68 13.26
C CYS A 16 8.91 3.50 13.32
N GLU A 17 8.59 2.41 12.62
CA GLU A 17 9.40 1.18 12.59
C GLU A 17 10.52 1.22 11.54
N HIS A 18 10.69 2.35 10.83
CA HIS A 18 11.69 2.51 9.77
C HIS A 18 11.61 1.40 8.71
N VAL A 19 10.38 1.02 8.33
CA VAL A 19 10.14 -0.05 7.36
C VAL A 19 10.71 0.32 6.01
N ALA A 20 11.64 -0.49 5.51
CA ALA A 20 12.25 -0.27 4.21
C ALA A 20 11.37 -0.77 3.05
N HIS A 21 10.67 -1.90 3.23
CA HIS A 21 9.96 -2.61 2.17
C HIS A 21 8.57 -3.05 2.63
N ILE A 22 7.56 -2.80 1.80
CA ILE A 22 6.18 -3.26 1.99
C ILE A 22 5.91 -4.31 0.91
N VAL A 23 5.51 -5.52 1.32
CA VAL A 23 5.17 -6.61 0.40
C VAL A 23 3.67 -6.86 0.48
N MET A 24 2.98 -6.73 -0.64
CA MET A 24 1.57 -7.08 -0.79
C MET A 24 1.44 -8.44 -1.48
N LEU A 25 0.68 -9.35 -0.86
CA LEU A 25 0.53 -10.74 -1.33
C LEU A 25 -0.76 -10.96 -2.14
N CYS A 26 -1.71 -10.03 -2.09
CA CYS A 26 -3.04 -10.14 -2.69
C CYS A 26 -3.38 -8.84 -3.41
N ASP A 27 -4.09 -8.92 -4.53
CA ASP A 27 -4.57 -7.72 -5.22
C ASP A 27 -5.65 -7.00 -4.41
N THR A 28 -5.85 -5.72 -4.70
CA THR A 28 -6.91 -4.90 -4.09
C THR A 28 -8.31 -5.39 -4.48
N VAL A 29 -8.43 -6.01 -5.66
CA VAL A 29 -9.66 -6.60 -6.16
C VAL A 29 -9.40 -8.04 -6.57
N GLU A 30 -10.08 -8.98 -5.91
CA GLU A 30 -10.05 -10.39 -6.28
C GLU A 30 -11.46 -10.84 -6.67
N MET A 31 -11.58 -11.47 -7.85
CA MET A 31 -12.86 -11.98 -8.37
C MET A 31 -13.98 -10.91 -8.36
N GLY A 32 -13.64 -9.65 -8.63
CA GLY A 32 -14.59 -8.53 -8.66
C GLY A 32 -15.03 -8.01 -7.29
N LYS A 33 -14.45 -8.49 -6.18
CA LYS A 33 -14.70 -7.97 -4.83
C LYS A 33 -13.49 -7.19 -4.34
N SER A 34 -13.72 -5.98 -3.83
CA SER A 34 -12.70 -5.20 -3.13
C SER A 34 -12.28 -5.95 -1.86
N LYS A 35 -11.00 -6.34 -1.80
CA LYS A 35 -10.38 -7.08 -0.68
C LYS A 35 -9.49 -6.18 0.16
N CYS A 36 -8.92 -5.14 -0.45
CA CYS A 36 -8.02 -4.23 0.22
C CYS A 36 -8.23 -2.81 -0.31
N GLU A 37 -8.18 -1.85 0.60
CA GLU A 37 -8.16 -0.44 0.22
C GLU A 37 -6.83 -0.07 -0.43
N GLN A 38 -6.88 0.89 -1.35
CA GLN A 38 -5.71 1.45 -2.00
C GLN A 38 -5.02 2.41 -1.04
N TYR A 39 -3.97 1.94 -0.34
CA TYR A 39 -3.23 2.71 0.67
C TYR A 39 -1.87 3.24 0.17
N TRP A 40 -1.58 3.16 -1.12
CA TRP A 40 -0.38 3.72 -1.76
C TRP A 40 -0.77 4.48 -3.03
N PRO A 41 0.06 5.41 -3.53
CA PRO A 41 -0.20 6.07 -4.82
C PRO A 41 -0.34 5.04 -5.95
N LEU A 42 -1.09 5.31 -7.01
CA LEU A 42 -1.27 4.35 -8.12
C LEU A 42 -0.21 4.49 -9.22
N SER A 43 0.46 5.64 -9.29
CA SER A 43 1.52 5.92 -10.25
C SER A 43 2.62 6.77 -9.62
N GLN A 44 3.79 6.80 -10.25
CA GLN A 44 4.94 7.62 -9.80
C GLN A 44 4.64 9.13 -9.82
N ASP A 45 3.70 9.56 -10.67
CA ASP A 45 3.29 10.97 -10.77
C ASP A 45 2.28 11.37 -9.70
N GLN A 46 1.77 10.40 -8.93
CA GLN A 46 0.81 10.64 -7.87
C GLN A 46 1.51 10.70 -6.51
N LYS A 47 0.97 11.59 -5.67
CA LYS A 47 1.31 11.69 -4.25
C LYS A 47 0.06 11.39 -3.45
N MET A 48 0.24 10.77 -2.30
CA MET A 48 -0.84 10.53 -1.35
C MET A 48 -0.49 11.19 -0.03
N GLU A 49 -1.40 12.01 0.50
CA GLU A 49 -1.24 12.67 1.79
C GLU A 49 -2.15 12.01 2.82
N VAL A 50 -1.57 11.53 3.91
CA VAL A 50 -2.30 10.84 4.99
C VAL A 50 -1.74 11.30 6.33
N GLY A 51 -2.55 11.99 7.14
CA GLY A 51 -2.14 12.40 8.49
C GLY A 51 -0.85 13.25 8.55
N GLY A 52 -0.57 14.05 7.51
CA GLY A 52 0.67 14.82 7.38
C GLY A 52 1.87 14.03 6.84
N ILE A 53 1.71 12.75 6.52
CA ILE A 53 2.69 11.93 5.80
C ILE A 53 2.42 12.04 4.31
N VAL A 54 3.46 12.31 3.52
CA VAL A 54 3.40 12.30 2.05
C VAL A 54 4.07 11.04 1.53
N ALA A 55 3.28 10.15 0.93
CA ALA A 55 3.76 8.92 0.30
C ALA A 55 3.90 9.12 -1.22
N VAL A 56 5.02 8.66 -1.78
CA VAL A 56 5.32 8.66 -3.22
C VAL A 56 5.85 7.28 -3.63
N ILE A 57 5.49 6.82 -4.83
CA ILE A 57 6.11 5.62 -5.38
C ILE A 57 7.44 6.00 -5.99
N VAL A 58 8.52 5.45 -5.44
CA VAL A 58 9.85 5.51 -6.07
C VAL A 58 10.05 4.33 -7.00
N SER A 59 9.62 3.13 -6.57
CA SER A 59 9.75 1.89 -7.33
C SER A 59 8.68 0.90 -6.87
N ALA A 60 8.03 0.23 -7.80
CA ALA A 60 7.05 -0.82 -7.53
C ALA A 60 7.30 -1.98 -8.49
N HIS A 61 7.38 -3.20 -7.93
CA HIS A 61 7.58 -4.42 -8.70
C HIS A 61 6.43 -5.38 -8.41
N LEU A 62 5.78 -5.87 -9.47
CA LEU A 62 4.79 -6.93 -9.34
C LEU A 62 5.52 -8.25 -9.13
N ILE A 63 5.49 -8.75 -7.89
CA ILE A 63 6.04 -10.06 -7.56
C ILE A 63 4.95 -11.08 -7.86
N ASN A 64 5.07 -11.79 -8.98
CA ASN A 64 4.13 -12.84 -9.35
C ASN A 64 4.46 -14.10 -8.54
N VAL A 65 3.96 -14.17 -7.30
CA VAL A 65 4.07 -15.37 -6.48
C VAL A 65 3.06 -16.38 -7.00
N GLN A 66 3.47 -17.14 -8.02
CA GLN A 66 2.70 -18.26 -8.53
C GLN A 66 2.75 -19.34 -7.44
N PHE A 67 1.69 -19.44 -6.63
CA PHE A 67 1.48 -20.62 -5.81
C PHE A 67 1.24 -21.79 -6.77
N CYS A 68 2.28 -22.62 -6.96
CA CYS A 68 2.21 -23.88 -7.69
C CYS A 68 1.20 -24.83 -7.05
#